data_AF-A0A1F1L3E1-F1
#
_entry.id   AF-A0A1F1L3E1-F1
#
_cell.length_a   1.000
_cell.length_b   1.000
_cell.length_c   1.000
_cell.angle_alpha   90.00
_cell.angle_beta   90.00
_cell.angle_gamma   90.00
#
_symmetry.space_group_name_H-M   'P 1'
#
loop_
_entity.id
_entity.type
_entity.pdbx_description
1 polymer ?
#
loop_
_entity_poly.entity_id
_entity_poly.type
_entity_poly.pdbx_seq_one_letter_code
_entity_poly.pdbx_strand_id
1 'polypeptide(L)'
;MGEFKESKIKIVVRKSNCEFYKKGDEIYIEGALLNKEKSGNICLTAVNAIYPFIYAARKRVSKDVMGFEELVFRCPDCAEGVEFELIAE
;
A
#
# COMPACT_ATOMS: atom_id res chain seq x y z
N MET A 1 -13.54 -22.22 15.80
CA MET A 1 -13.42 -20.87 15.22
C MET A 1 -12.21 -20.92 14.31
N GLY A 2 -12.38 -20.86 12.99
CA GLY A 2 -11.24 -20.93 12.06
C GLY A 2 -10.33 -19.71 12.24
N GLU A 3 -9.01 -19.90 12.11
CA GLU A 3 -8.07 -18.78 12.17
C GLU A 3 -8.37 -17.79 11.06
N PHE A 4 -8.54 -16.52 11.41
CA PHE A 4 -8.69 -15.45 10.43
C PHE A 4 -7.35 -15.24 9.73
N LYS A 5 -7.30 -15.52 8.42
CA LYS A 5 -6.12 -15.30 7.60
C LYS A 5 -6.20 -13.93 6.91
N GLU A 6 -5.30 -13.03 7.30
CA GLU A 6 -5.14 -11.73 6.65
C GLU A 6 -4.82 -11.89 5.16
N SER A 7 -5.29 -10.93 4.36
CA SER A 7 -4.88 -10.81 2.96
C SER A 7 -3.43 -10.35 2.87
N LYS A 8 -2.73 -10.83 1.85
CA LYS A 8 -1.44 -10.24 1.46
C LYS A 8 -1.74 -8.95 0.72
N ILE A 9 -0.90 -7.93 0.91
CA ILE A 9 -1.07 -6.65 0.23
C ILE A 9 0.09 -6.43 -0.71
N LYS A 10 -0.25 -6.15 -1.96
CA LYS A 10 0.66 -5.60 -2.96
C LYS A 10 0.35 -4.11 -3.12
N ILE A 11 1.37 -3.28 -2.99
CA ILE A 11 1.30 -1.84 -3.24
C ILE A 11 1.98 -1.59 -4.58
N VAL A 12 1.29 -0.92 -5.50
CA VAL A 12 1.83 -0.60 -6.83
C VAL A 12 1.86 0.90 -7.03
N VAL A 13 3.00 1.43 -7.45
CA VAL A 13 3.12 2.85 -7.81
C VAL A 13 2.46 3.07 -9.17
N ARG A 14 1.32 3.77 -9.20
CA ARG A 14 0.61 4.13 -10.44
C ARG A 14 1.25 5.32 -11.15
N LYS A 15 1.69 6.30 -10.37
CA LYS A 15 2.34 7.54 -10.84
C LYS A 15 3.32 8.02 -9.78
N SER A 16 4.39 8.67 -10.21
CA SER A 16 5.38 9.26 -9.32
C SER A 16 6.17 10.32 -10.08
N ASN A 17 6.43 11.45 -9.42
CA ASN A 17 7.54 12.34 -9.76
C ASN A 17 8.58 12.40 -8.62
N CYS A 18 8.51 11.48 -7.66
CA CYS A 18 9.47 11.34 -6.56
C CYS A 18 10.71 10.57 -7.03
N GLU A 19 11.90 10.97 -6.58
CA GLU A 19 13.15 10.27 -6.93
C GLU A 19 13.23 8.83 -6.39
N PHE A 20 12.52 8.54 -5.29
CA PHE A 20 12.55 7.22 -4.64
C PHE A 20 11.62 6.19 -5.30
N TYR A 21 10.64 6.63 -6.10
CA TYR A 21 9.60 5.77 -6.67
C TYR A 21 9.41 6.00 -8.16
N LYS A 22 9.25 4.92 -8.91
CA LYS A 22 8.92 4.91 -10.33
C LYS A 22 7.61 4.18 -10.56
N LYS A 23 6.89 4.55 -11.63
CA LYS A 23 5.67 3.83 -12.03
C LYS A 23 5.98 2.34 -12.23
N GLY A 24 5.18 1.49 -11.61
CA GLY A 24 5.34 0.04 -11.63
C GLY A 24 6.21 -0.50 -10.50
N ASP A 25 6.81 0.33 -9.65
CA ASP A 25 7.46 -0.16 -8.43
C ASP A 25 6.44 -0.84 -7.51
N GLU A 26 6.89 -1.89 -6.83
CA GLU A 26 6.03 -2.76 -6.04
C GLU A 26 6.56 -2.91 -4.62
N ILE A 27 5.63 -2.96 -3.65
CA ILE A 27 5.92 -3.29 -2.25
C ILE A 27 4.98 -4.41 -1.82
N TYR A 28 5.51 -5.42 -1.15
CA TYR A 28 4.78 -6.61 -0.74
C TYR A 28 4.74 -6.72 0.78
N ILE A 29 3.53 -6.85 1.33
CA ILE A 29 3.26 -6.95 2.77
C ILE A 29 2.51 -8.24 3.05
N GLU A 30 3.04 -9.05 3.96
CA GLU A 30 2.45 -10.29 4.43
C GLU A 30 2.28 -10.23 5.95
N GLY A 31 1.04 -10.12 6.41
CA GLY A 31 0.75 -9.86 7.81
C GLY A 31 1.40 -8.55 8.27
N ALA A 32 2.10 -8.58 9.40
CA ALA A 32 2.81 -7.42 9.93
C ALA A 32 4.16 -7.14 9.26
N LEU A 33 4.62 -8.01 8.34
CA LEU A 33 5.96 -7.96 7.78
C LEU A 33 5.97 -7.48 6.33
N LEU A 34 7.04 -6.79 5.98
CA LEU A 34 7.38 -6.42 4.61
C LEU A 34 8.30 -7.47 4.00
N ASN A 35 8.03 -7.87 2.77
CA ASN A 35 8.93 -8.74 2.02
C ASN A 35 10.06 -7.90 1.41
N LYS A 36 11.19 -7.86 2.12
CA LYS A 36 12.36 -7.03 1.75
C LYS A 36 13.05 -7.46 0.47
N GLU A 37 12.90 -8.73 0.07
CA GLU A 37 13.57 -9.28 -1.12
C GLU A 37 12.77 -8.99 -2.39
N LYS A 38 11.44 -8.94 -2.29
CA LYS A 38 10.56 -8.68 -3.44
C LYS A 38 10.17 -7.22 -3.61
N SER A 39 10.29 -6.42 -2.55
CA SER A 39 9.87 -5.03 -2.59
C SER A 39 10.98 -4.12 -3.11
N GLY A 40 10.60 -3.07 -3.83
CA GLY A 40 11.48 -1.97 -4.19
C GLY A 40 11.79 -1.05 -3.00
N ASN A 41 12.07 0.22 -3.29
CA ASN A 41 12.39 1.22 -2.27
C ASN A 41 11.24 1.38 -1.26
N ILE A 42 11.61 1.48 0.02
CA ILE A 42 10.68 1.66 1.12
C ILE A 42 10.89 3.05 1.74
N CYS A 43 10.06 4.01 1.36
CA CYS A 43 9.97 5.29 2.03
C CYS A 43 9.10 5.14 3.28
N LEU A 44 9.71 5.29 4.46
CA LEU A 44 8.99 5.15 5.73
C LEU A 44 7.86 6.18 5.87
N THR A 45 8.04 7.40 5.37
CA THR A 45 6.98 8.43 5.39
C THR A 45 5.77 8.01 4.56
N ALA A 46 6.00 7.54 3.32
CA ALA A 46 4.93 7.09 2.43
C ALA A 46 4.18 5.90 3.03
N VAL A 47 4.90 4.88 3.49
CA VAL A 47 4.30 3.68 4.09
C VAL A 47 3.54 4.04 5.36
N ASN A 48 4.10 4.87 6.24
CA ASN A 48 3.44 5.32 7.47
C ASN A 48 2.14 6.08 7.16
N ALA A 49 2.16 6.97 6.16
CA ALA A 49 1.00 7.76 5.78
C ALA A 49 -0.17 6.90 5.26
N ILE A 50 0.12 5.81 4.53
CA ILE A 50 -0.91 4.93 3.96
C ILE A 50 -1.17 3.67 4.79
N TYR A 51 -0.44 3.47 5.90
CA TYR A 51 -0.53 2.27 6.73
C TYR A 51 -1.93 1.97 7.28
N PRO A 52 -2.75 2.96 7.70
CA PRO A 52 -4.11 2.68 8.15
C PRO A 52 -4.95 1.94 7.09
N PHE A 53 -4.78 2.29 5.81
CA PHE A 53 -5.49 1.67 4.70
C PHE A 53 -4.92 0.29 4.34
N ILE A 54 -3.59 0.13 4.41
CA ILE A 54 -2.94 -1.18 4.31
C ILE A 54 -3.50 -2.13 5.38
N TYR A 55 -3.60 -1.66 6.62
CA TYR A 55 -4.13 -2.46 7.72
C TYR A 55 -5.59 -2.86 7.48
N ALA A 56 -6.44 -1.91 7.08
CA ALA A 56 -7.84 -2.19 6.77
C ALA A 56 -7.97 -3.20 5.60
N ALA A 57 -7.17 -3.04 4.55
CA ALA A 57 -7.14 -3.98 3.41
C ALA A 57 -6.67 -5.39 3.84
N ARG A 58 -5.64 -5.51 4.70
CA ARG A 58 -5.20 -6.79 5.28
C ARG A 58 -6.33 -7.50 6.04
N LYS A 59 -7.18 -6.72 6.71
CA LYS A 59 -8.37 -7.19 7.43
C LYS A 59 -9.59 -7.41 6.54
N ARG A 60 -9.45 -7.33 5.20
CA ARG A 60 -10.51 -7.52 4.21
C ARG A 60 -11.66 -6.52 4.34
N VAL A 61 -11.38 -5.33 4.88
CA VAL A 61 -12.34 -4.22 4.82
C VAL A 61 -12.41 -3.75 3.38
N SER A 62 -13.61 -3.69 2.80
CA SER A 62 -13.78 -3.29 1.41
C SER A 62 -13.58 -1.79 1.22
N LYS A 63 -13.24 -1.39 0.00
CA LYS A 63 -13.14 0.03 -0.39
C LYS A 63 -14.43 0.81 -0.09
N ASP A 64 -15.59 0.19 -0.29
CA ASP A 64 -16.89 0.82 -0.03
C ASP A 64 -17.09 1.12 1.46
N VAL A 65 -16.68 0.19 2.34
CA VAL A 65 -16.72 0.40 3.80
C VAL A 65 -15.72 1.47 4.22
N MET A 66 -14.56 1.54 3.57
CA MET A 66 -13.59 2.60 3.80
C MET A 66 -14.02 3.96 3.21
N GLY A 67 -15.06 4.00 2.38
CA GLY A 67 -15.55 5.21 1.72
C GLY A 67 -14.74 5.66 0.50
N PHE A 68 -14.09 4.73 -0.21
CA PHE A 68 -13.29 5.02 -1.41
C PHE A 68 -13.81 4.30 -2.65
N GLU A 69 -13.76 4.98 -3.80
CA GLU A 69 -14.05 4.36 -5.11
C GLU A 69 -12.93 3.42 -5.57
N GLU A 70 -11.68 3.77 -5.26
CA GLU A 70 -10.47 2.98 -5.50
C GLU A 70 -9.54 3.09 -4.29
N LEU A 71 -8.77 2.04 -3.99
CA LEU A 71 -7.76 2.07 -2.92
C LEU A 71 -6.45 2.70 -3.42
N VAL A 72 -6.54 3.94 -3.90
CA VAL A 72 -5.39 4.72 -4.39
C VAL A 72 -5.11 5.86 -3.43
N PHE A 73 -3.91 5.89 -2.87
CA PHE A 73 -3.50 6.85 -1.85
C PHE A 73 -2.26 7.62 -2.28
N ARG A 74 -2.14 8.87 -1.82
CA ARG A 74 -1.00 9.72 -2.14
C ARG A 74 -0.05 9.89 -0.97
N CYS A 75 1.25 9.95 -1.28
CA CYS A 75 2.23 10.40 -0.30
C CYS A 75 1.92 11.87 0.08
N PRO A 76 1.72 12.21 1.37
CA PRO A 76 1.41 13.57 1.78
C PRO A 76 2.64 14.49 1.80
N ASP A 77 3.84 13.92 1.86
CA ASP A 77 5.10 14.63 2.10
C ASP A 77 5.79 15.10 0.80
N CYS A 78 5.30 14.64 -0.35
CA CYS A 78 5.92 14.88 -1.63
C CYS A 78 4.98 15.74 -2.49
N ALA A 79 5.39 17.00 -2.76
CA ALA A 79 4.71 17.88 -3.72
C ALA A 79 4.65 17.27 -5.13
N GLU A 80 5.49 16.27 -5.40
CA GLU A 80 5.70 15.61 -6.67
C GLU A 80 4.70 14.44 -6.88
N GLY A 81 3.91 14.09 -5.85
CA GLY A 81 2.66 13.34 -5.99
C GLY A 81 2.82 11.88 -6.42
N VAL A 82 3.25 11.01 -5.49
CA VAL A 82 3.23 9.56 -5.71
C VAL A 82 1.84 9.01 -5.45
N GLU A 83 1.29 8.23 -6.38
CA GLU A 83 0.03 7.50 -6.25
C GLU A 83 0.29 6.00 -6.05
N PHE A 84 -0.11 5.48 -4.90
CA PHE A 84 0.00 4.07 -4.53
C PHE A 84 -1.36 3.39 -4.60
N GLU A 85 -1.47 2.34 -5.39
CA GLU A 85 -2.63 1.45 -5.41
C GLU A 85 -2.42 0.27 -4.45
N LEU A 86 -3.38 -0.01 -3.59
CA LEU A 86 -3.39 -1.20 -2.74
C LEU A 86 -4.22 -2.32 -3.38
N ILE A 87 -3.60 -3.48 -3.56
CA ILE A 87 -4.21 -4.69 -4.09
C ILE A 87 -4.16 -5.76 -3.00
N ALA A 88 -5.32 -6.27 -2.59
CA ALA A 88 -5.42 -7.38 -1.65
C ALA A 88 -5.43 -8.71 -2.40
N GLU A 89 -4.53 -9.61 -2.02
CA GLU A 89 -4.35 -10.98 -2.54
C GLU A 89 -4.72 -12.06 -1.51
#